data_AF-A0A963TH89-F1
#
_entry.id   AF-A0A963TH89-F1
#
_cell.length_a   1.000
_cell.length_b   1.000
_cell.length_c   1.000
_cell.angle_alpha   90.00
_cell.angle_beta   90.00
_cell.angle_gamma   90.00
#
_symmetry.space_group_name_H-M   'P 1'
#
loop_
_entity.id
_entity.type
_entity.pdbx_description
1 polymer ?
#
loop_
_entity_poly.entity_id
_entity_poly.type
_entity_poly.pdbx_seq_one_letter_code
_entity_poly.pdbx_strand_id
1 'polypeptide(L)' 'GDIAIAWETCEREAEDQGKPLRDHVSHLIVHATLHLLGYDHVRDGDAALMEGTEIRILEAMGLSNPYE' A
#
# COMPACT_ATOMS: atom_id res chain seq x y z
N GLY A 1 5.08 -8.07 13.95
CA GLY A 1 5.72 -8.96 12.98
C GLY A 1 6.77 -8.18 12.22
N ASP A 2 7.31 -8.76 11.16
CA ASP A 2 8.34 -8.16 10.32
C ASP A 2 7.77 -7.78 8.95
N ILE A 3 8.33 -6.76 8.32
CA ILE A 3 8.02 -6.34 6.95
C ILE A 3 9.30 -6.48 6.12
N ALA A 4 9.22 -7.22 5.02
CA ALA A 4 10.30 -7.35 4.05
C ALA A 4 9.84 -6.79 2.71
N ILE A 5 10.65 -5.92 2.12
CA ILE A 5 10.38 -5.27 0.83
C ILE A 5 11.50 -5.65 -0.14
N ALA A 6 11.13 -6.15 -1.32
CA ALA A 6 12.06 -6.48 -2.39
C ALA A 6 12.27 -5.25 -3.29
N TRP A 7 13.43 -4.60 -3.14
CA TRP A 7 13.70 -3.29 -3.74
C TRP A 7 13.52 -3.27 -5.26
N GLU A 8 14.15 -4.21 -5.97
CA GLU A 8 14.13 -4.29 -7.43
C GLU A 8 12.73 -4.61 -7.98
N THR A 9 11.87 -5.22 -7.16
CA THR A 9 10.47 -5.43 -7.52
C THR A 9 9.65 -4.17 -7.35
N CYS A 10 9.82 -3.46 -6.23
CA CYS A 10 9.13 -2.18 -6.01
C CYS A 10 9.53 -1.12 -7.03
N GLU A 11 10.82 -1.06 -7.41
CA GLU A 11 11.31 -0.14 -8.44
C GLU A 11 10.62 -0.40 -9.78
N ARG A 12 10.62 -1.66 -10.25
CA ARG A 12 9.96 -2.05 -11.49
C ARG A 12 8.45 -1.76 -11.46
N GLU A 13 7.76 -2.09 -10.38
CA GLU A 13 6.32 -1.83 -10.25
C GLU A 13 5.98 -0.34 -10.26
N ALA A 14 6.80 0.47 -9.59
CA ALA A 14 6.62 1.92 -9.58
C ALA A 14 6.81 2.50 -11.00
N GLU A 15 7.82 2.03 -11.74
CA GLU A 15 8.03 2.40 -13.14
C GLU A 15 6.86 1.99 -14.03
N ASP A 16 6.40 0.72 -13.94
CA ASP A 16 5.29 0.18 -14.73
C ASP A 16 3.97 0.93 -14.48
N GLN A 17 3.76 1.41 -13.25
CA GLN A 17 2.59 2.19 -12.85
C GLN A 17 2.76 3.71 -13.03
N GLY A 18 3.94 4.18 -13.43
CA GLY A 18 4.24 5.61 -13.55
C GLY A 18 4.18 6.37 -12.22
N LYS A 19 4.41 5.69 -11.09
CA LYS A 19 4.36 6.25 -9.75
C LYS A 19 5.78 6.61 -9.27
N PRO A 20 5.96 7.67 -8.46
CA PRO A 20 7.22 7.88 -7.75
C PRO A 20 7.52 6.66 -6.86
N LEU A 21 8.75 6.12 -6.93
CA LEU A 21 9.15 4.96 -6.12
C LEU A 21 8.88 5.17 -4.62
N ARG A 22 9.14 6.38 -4.12
CA ARG A 22 8.85 6.75 -2.74
C ARG A 22 7.38 6.53 -2.37
N ASP A 23 6.47 6.88 -3.27
CA ASP A 23 5.03 6.82 -3.03
C ASP A 23 4.55 5.37 -3.08
N HIS A 24 5.07 4.58 -4.04
CA HIS A 24 4.81 3.13 -4.12
C HIS A 24 5.31 2.39 -2.88
N VAL A 25 6.55 2.64 -2.45
CA VAL A 25 7.08 2.02 -1.22
C VAL A 25 6.30 2.46 0.01
N SER A 26 5.87 3.74 0.08
CA SER A 26 5.04 4.22 1.19
C SER A 26 3.70 3.50 1.25
N HIS A 27 3.06 3.28 0.09
CA HIS A 27 1.86 2.45 -0.02
C HIS A 27 2.12 1.03 0.50
N LEU A 28 3.16 0.34 0.03
CA LEU A 28 3.46 -1.03 0.46
C LEU A 28 3.78 -1.15 1.95
N ILE A 29 4.42 -0.14 2.55
CA ILE A 29 4.65 -0.11 4.01
C ILE A 29 3.33 0.02 4.77
N VAL A 30 2.41 0.89 4.34
CA VAL A 30 1.08 1.04 4.96
C VAL A 30 0.30 -0.27 4.81
N HIS A 31 0.25 -0.83 3.60
CA HIS A 31 -0.40 -2.08 3.28
C HIS A 31 0.11 -3.25 4.14
N ALA A 32 1.43 -3.46 4.19
CA ALA A 32 2.04 -4.52 5.00
C ALA A 32 1.82 -4.30 6.51
N THR A 33 1.81 -3.04 6.97
CA THR A 33 1.49 -2.72 8.37
C THR A 33 0.04 -3.10 8.71
N LEU A 34 -0.91 -2.83 7.82
CA LEU A 34 -2.31 -3.21 8.03
C LEU A 34 -2.47 -4.74 8.08
N HIS A 35 -1.76 -5.49 7.24
CA HIS A 35 -1.69 -6.94 7.36
C HIS A 35 -1.16 -7.41 8.72
N LEU A 36 -0.11 -6.77 9.26
CA LEU A 36 0.39 -7.07 10.60
C LEU A 36 -0.61 -6.75 11.71
N LEU A 37 -1.52 -5.80 11.48
CA LEU A 37 -2.62 -5.45 12.39
C LEU A 37 -3.87 -6.35 12.21
N GLY A 38 -3.83 -7.30 11.28
CA GLY A 38 -4.90 -8.27 11.06
C GLY A 38 -5.94 -7.86 10.01
N TYR A 39 -5.68 -6.82 9.23
CA TYR A 39 -6.47 -6.51 8.04
C TYR A 39 -6.13 -7.49 6.92
N ASP A 40 -7.09 -7.77 6.05
CA ASP A 40 -6.90 -8.56 4.85
C ASP A 40 -7.83 -8.04 3.75
N HIS A 41 -7.55 -8.42 2.51
CA HIS A 41 -8.25 -8.02 1.30
C HIS A 41 -8.73 -9.21 0.46
N VAL A 42 -8.77 -10.43 1.03
CA VAL A 42 -9.24 -11.64 0.33
C VAL A 42 -10.75 -11.63 0.05
N ARG A 43 -11.56 -11.02 0.93
CA ARG A 43 -13.01 -10.91 0.77
C ARG A 43 -13.39 -9.47 0.50
N ASP A 44 -14.37 -9.24 -0.37
CA ASP A 44 -14.79 -7.89 -0.79
C ASP A 44 -15.05 -6.92 0.37
N GLY A 45 -15.68 -7.38 1.46
CA GLY A 45 -15.93 -6.52 2.64
C GLY A 45 -14.66 -6.18 3.43
N ASP A 46 -13.74 -7.14 3.54
CA ASP A 46 -12.45 -6.95 4.22
C ASP A 46 -11.55 -6.05 3.36
N ALA A 47 -11.54 -6.27 2.04
CA ALA A 47 -10.85 -5.43 1.06
C ALA A 47 -11.34 -3.98 1.12
N ALA A 48 -12.65 -3.74 1.04
CA ALA A 48 -13.20 -2.38 1.12
C ALA A 48 -12.80 -1.66 2.42
N LEU A 49 -12.74 -2.40 3.55
CA LEU A 49 -12.28 -1.86 4.83
C LEU A 49 -10.78 -1.54 4.81
N MET A 50 -9.96 -2.46 4.29
CA MET A 50 -8.51 -2.32 4.23
C MET A 50 -8.09 -1.22 3.26
N GLU A 51 -8.55 -1.27 2.01
CA GLU A 51 -8.29 -0.27 0.96
C GLU A 51 -8.73 1.13 1.39
N GLY A 52 -9.93 1.27 1.97
CA GLY A 52 -10.41 2.53 2.51
C GLY A 52 -9.59 3.04 3.72
N THR A 53 -8.89 2.17 4.42
CA THR A 53 -7.96 2.55 5.49
C THR A 53 -6.59 2.95 4.92
N GLU A 54 -6.10 2.26 3.90
CA GLU A 54 -4.89 2.63 3.15
C GLU A 54 -5.01 4.04 2.57
N ILE A 55 -6.12 4.34 1.89
CA ILE A 55 -6.39 5.66 1.30
C ILE A 55 -6.32 6.77 2.35
N ARG A 56 -7.01 6.60 3.49
CA ARG A 56 -7.04 7.62 4.56
C ARG A 56 -5.65 7.88 5.17
N ILE A 57 -4.84 6.84 5.31
CA ILE A 57 -3.47 6.97 5.84
C ILE A 57 -2.57 7.70 4.83
N LEU A 58 -2.64 7.29 3.56
CA LEU A 58 -1.84 7.90 2.49
C LEU A 58 -2.22 9.37 2.27
N GLU A 59 -3.51 9.70 2.28
CA GLU A 59 -3.99 11.09 2.21
C GLU A 59 -3.46 11.93 3.39
N ALA A 60 -3.48 11.39 4.61
CA ALA A 60 -2.92 12.08 5.78
C ALA A 60 -1.38 12.28 5.68
N MET A 61 -0.69 11.49 4.86
CA MET A 61 0.73 11.65 4.52
C MET A 61 0.96 12.55 3.30
N GLY A 62 -0.09 13.07 2.66
CA GLY A 62 -0.03 13.89 1.45
C GLY A 62 0.25 13.08 0.18
N LEU A 63 -0.08 11.79 0.16
CA LEU A 63 0.08 10.88 -0.96
C LEU A 63 -1.27 10.59 -1.63
N SER A 64 -1.23 10.33 -2.94
CA SER A 64 -2.42 10.03 -3.74
C SER A 64 -3.03 8.66 -3.40
N ASN A 65 -4.30 8.47 -3.78
CA ASN A 65 -4.97 7.18 -3.72
C ASN A 65 -4.22 6.16 -4.60
N PRO A 66 -3.76 5.02 -4.05
CA PRO A 66 -2.97 4.05 -4.82
C PRO A 66 -3.79 3.21 -5.81
N TYR A 67 -5.12 3.24 -5.72
CA TYR A 67 -6.05 2.49 -6.58
C TYR A 67 -6.62 3.30 -7.75
N GLU A 68 -6.15 4.54 -7.92
CA GLU A 68 -6.48 5.45 -9.04
C GLU A 68 -5.36 5.53 -10.08
#